data_AF-A0A2V8Z3U3-F1
#
_entry.id   AF-A0A2V8Z3U3-F1
#
_cell.length_a   1.000
_cell.length_b   1.000
_cell.length_c   1.000
_cell.angle_alpha   90.00
_cell.angle_beta   90.00
_cell.angle_gamma   90.00
#
_symmetry.space_group_name_H-M   'P 1'
#
loop_
_entity.id
_entity.type
_entity.pdbx_description
1 polymer ?
#
loop_
_entity_poly.entity_id
_entity_poly.type
_entity_poly.pdbx_seq_one_letter_code
_entity_poly.pdbx_strand_id
1 'polypeptide(L)' 'MLTAITREVSPAIVRCELSFIERQPIDLGRARQQHQAYEVLL' A
#
# COMPACT_ATOMS: atom_id res chain seq x y z
N MET A 1 -4.51 -25.78 3.73
CA MET A 1 -3.28 -24.98 3.58
C MET A 1 -3.72 -23.53 3.44
N LEU A 2 -3.22 -22.63 4.28
CA LEU A 2 -3.52 -21.20 4.13
C LEU A 2 -2.56 -20.61 3.10
N THR A 3 -3.06 -19.74 2.22
CA THR A 3 -2.25 -19.11 1.18
C THR A 3 -2.73 -17.67 1.03
N ALA A 4 -1.80 -16.72 1.14
CA ALA A 4 -2.05 -15.31 0.93
C ALA A 4 -1.51 -14.88 -0.43
N ILE A 5 -2.23 -14.00 -1.12
CA ILE A 5 -1.82 -13.40 -2.39
C ILE A 5 -1.64 -11.91 -2.14
N THR A 6 -0.45 -11.40 -2.44
CA THR A 6 -0.09 -9.99 -2.27
C THR A 6 0.29 -9.37 -3.61
N ARG A 7 0.38 -8.04 -3.63
CA ARG A 7 0.81 -7.27 -4.80
C ARG A 7 1.58 -6.05 -4.33
N GLU A 8 2.73 -5.82 -4.96
CA GLU A 8 3.58 -4.67 -4.68
C GLU A 8 2.85 -3.32 -4.78
N VAL A 9 3.31 -2.37 -3.97
CA VAL A 9 2.83 -0.99 -3.96
C VAL A 9 3.21 -0.28 -5.26
N SER A 10 2.20 -0.02 -6.09
CA SER A 10 2.36 0.72 -7.34
C SER A 10 2.74 2.19 -7.09
N PRO A 11 3.74 2.77 -7.79
CA PRO A 11 4.04 4.20 -7.71
C PRO A 11 2.87 5.10 -8.10
N ALA A 12 1.93 4.60 -8.92
CA ALA A 12 0.75 5.33 -9.32
C ALA A 12 -0.21 5.62 -8.14
N ILE A 13 -0.07 4.93 -7.01
CA ILE A 13 -0.91 5.13 -5.81
C ILE A 13 -0.84 6.57 -5.30
N VAL A 14 0.29 7.26 -5.48
CA VAL A 14 0.48 8.66 -5.09
C VAL A 14 -0.50 9.60 -5.80
N ARG A 15 -0.98 9.21 -6.99
CA ARG A 15 -1.98 9.95 -7.78
C ARG A 15 -3.38 9.34 -7.69
N CYS A 16 -3.58 8.34 -6.83
CA CYS A 16 -4.91 7.75 -6.66
C CYS A 16 -5.77 8.71 -5.83
N GLU A 17 -6.95 9.03 -6.33
CA GLU A 17 -7.90 9.97 -5.70
C GLU A 17 -9.28 9.33 -5.48
N LEU A 18 -9.34 8.00 -5.55
CA LEU A 18 -10.54 7.21 -5.26
C LEU A 18 -10.79 7.12 -3.76
N SER A 19 -11.15 8.24 -3.14
CA SER A 19 -11.51 8.29 -1.72
C SER A 19 -12.66 9.26 -1.46
N PHE A 20 -13.48 8.97 -0.45
CA PHE A 20 -14.54 9.85 0.03
C PHE A 20 -14.10 10.75 1.19
N ILE A 21 -12.78 10.98 1.31
CA ILE A 21 -12.16 11.81 2.35
C ILE A 21 -11.29 12.90 1.71
N GLU A 22 -10.96 13.94 2.48
CA GLU A 22 -10.00 14.94 2.03
C GLU A 22 -8.63 14.31 1.76
N ARG A 23 -8.05 14.67 0.61
CA ARG A 23 -6.80 14.07 0.14
C ARG A 23 -5.63 14.49 1.01
N GLN A 24 -4.86 13.50 1.46
CA GLN A 24 -3.56 13.70 2.06
C GLN A 24 -2.46 13.11 1.14
N PRO A 25 -1.29 13.75 1.03
CA PRO A 25 -0.18 13.20 0.26
C PRO A 25 0.23 11.82 0.78
N ILE A 26 0.40 10.87 -0.13
CA ILE A 26 0.93 9.54 0.19
C ILE A 26 2.46 9.58 0.06
N ASP A 27 3.15 9.26 1.15
CA ASP A 27 4.58 8.95 1.11
C ASP A 27 4.77 7.52 0.56
N LEU A 28 5.31 7.43 -0.66
CA LEU A 28 5.53 6.16 -1.35
C LEU A 28 6.57 5.28 -0.65
N GLY A 29 7.60 5.87 -0.05
CA GLY A 29 8.63 5.13 0.68
C GLY A 29 8.04 4.48 1.91
N ARG A 30 7.28 5.26 2.68
CA ARG A 30 6.54 4.76 3.84
C ARG A 30 5.53 3.69 3.46
N ALA A 31 4.76 3.88 2.39
CA ALA A 31 3.78 2.91 1.92
C ALA A 31 4.42 1.56 1.58
N ARG A 32 5.59 1.56 0.92
CA ARG A 32 6.37 0.34 0.64
C ARG A 32 6.85 -0.36 1.91
N GLN A 33 7.41 0.40 2.86
CA GLN A 33 7.88 -0.15 4.14
C GLN A 33 6.74 -0.78 4.92
N GLN A 34 5.58 -0.11 4.96
CA GLN A 34 4.39 -0.64 5.63
C GLN A 34 3.88 -1.92 4.97
N HIS A 35 3.85 -1.98 3.64
CA HIS A 35 3.46 -3.20 2.92
C HIS A 35 4.41 -4.36 3.19
N GLN A 36 5.72 -4.12 3.11
CA GLN A 36 6.72 -5.14 3.42
C GLN A 36 6.58 -5.67 4.86
N ALA A 37 6.34 -4.77 5.83
CA ALA A 37 6.12 -5.15 7.22
C ALA A 37 4.87 -6.03 7.39
N TYR A 38 3.82 -5.80 6.59
CA TYR A 38 2.63 -6.64 6.56
C TYR A 38 2.93 -8.03 5.98
N GLU A 39 3.64 -8.10 4.84
CA GLU A 39 3.98 -9.37 4.19
C GLU A 39 4.83 -10.28 5.09
N VAL A 40 5.68 -9.71 5.96
CA VAL A 40 6.49 -10.48 6.93
C VAL A 40 5.63 -11.19 7.99
N LEU A 41 4.39 -10.76 8.21
CA LEU A 41 3.48 -11.34 9.20
C LEU A 41 2.52 -12.39 8.62
N LEU A 42 2.51 -12.58 7.29
CA LEU A 42 1.66 -13.54 6.58
C LEU A 42 2.24 -14.96 6.60
#